data_AF-A0A8S3H540-F1
#
_entry.id   AF-A0A8S3H540-F1
#
_cell.length_a   1.000
_cell.length_b   1.000
_cell.length_c   1.000
_cell.angle_alpha   90.00
_cell.angle_beta   90.00
_cell.angle_gamma   90.00
#
_symmetry.space_group_name_H-M   'P 1'
#
loop_
_entity.id
_entity.type
_entity.pdbx_description
1 polymer ?
#
loop_
_entity_poly.entity_id
_entity_poly.type
_entity_poly.pdbx_seq_one_letter_code
_entity_poly.pdbx_strand_id
1 'polypeptide(L)'
;MYISFRRHLYQTTLYISIAWLFIIILFFQFNGPKTTPTEEQTSKDLNSKQHDENHLKIKLIDQSQHEKIDKIFDKPKQVVAPDIDDNKYNANGYGEMGKPVIIDRNKLSPSELKKYDEGFEKNAFSAYVSDLIPIHRNLPDERHPDCRKLEYKALSITASVVMCFHNEAWTTLLRSIHSVIDRSPPHLLKEIIL
;
A
#
# COMPACT_ATOMS: atom_id res chain seq x y z
N MET A 1 50.65 -28.53 22.60
CA MET A 1 49.99 -27.24 22.93
C MET A 1 48.78 -26.91 22.03
N TYR A 2 48.69 -27.40 20.78
CA TYR A 2 47.59 -27.10 19.85
C TYR A 2 46.25 -27.83 20.12
N ILE A 3 46.29 -29.06 20.66
CA ILE A 3 45.08 -29.90 20.87
C ILE A 3 44.24 -29.40 22.04
N SER A 4 44.89 -28.93 23.12
CA SER A 4 44.21 -28.37 24.29
C SER A 4 43.46 -27.08 23.95
N PHE A 5 44.05 -26.23 23.11
CA PHE A 5 43.45 -24.96 22.68
C PHE A 5 42.20 -25.19 21.80
N ARG A 6 42.24 -26.16 20.87
CA ARG A 6 41.07 -26.52 20.04
C ARG A 6 39.93 -27.10 20.88
N ARG A 7 40.24 -27.89 21.90
CA ARG A 7 39.24 -28.44 22.84
C ARG A 7 38.58 -27.32 23.64
N HIS A 8 39.34 -26.33 24.08
CA HIS A 8 38.78 -25.18 24.82
C HIS A 8 37.93 -24.27 23.92
N LEU A 9 38.37 -24.05 22.67
CA LEU A 9 37.60 -23.30 21.68
C LEU A 9 36.27 -24.00 21.34
N TYR A 10 36.28 -25.33 21.19
CA TYR A 10 35.05 -26.09 20.93
C TYR A 10 34.10 -26.05 22.13
N GLN A 11 34.62 -26.22 23.36
CA GLN A 11 33.81 -26.14 24.57
C GLN A 11 33.17 -24.75 24.74
N THR A 12 33.93 -23.68 24.56
CA THR A 12 33.41 -22.30 24.69
C THR A 12 32.34 -22.00 23.64
N THR A 13 32.55 -22.37 22.37
CA THR A 13 31.52 -22.24 21.33
C THR A 13 30.27 -23.06 21.65
N LEU A 14 30.41 -24.27 22.19
CA LEU A 14 29.27 -25.11 22.58
C LEU A 14 28.47 -24.48 23.72
N TYR A 15 29.14 -23.95 24.75
CA TYR A 15 28.46 -23.28 25.87
C TYR A 15 27.72 -22.01 25.43
N ILE A 16 28.31 -21.21 24.54
CA ILE A 16 27.67 -20.00 24.01
C ILE A 16 26.41 -20.36 23.21
N SER A 17 26.47 -21.40 22.37
CA SER A 17 25.31 -21.87 21.59
C SER A 17 24.18 -22.40 22.48
N ILE A 18 24.51 -23.15 23.54
CA ILE A 18 23.51 -23.65 24.50
C ILE A 18 22.86 -22.48 25.27
N ALA A 19 23.66 -21.49 25.71
CA ALA A 19 23.14 -20.31 26.39
C ALA A 19 22.18 -19.49 25.51
N TRP A 20 22.52 -19.30 24.24
CA TRP A 20 21.64 -18.62 23.28
C TRP A 20 20.33 -19.37 23.03
N LEU A 21 20.37 -20.70 22.88
CA LEU A 21 19.17 -21.51 22.73
C LEU A 21 18.27 -21.42 23.97
N PHE A 22 18.85 -21.42 25.17
CA PHE A 22 18.09 -21.28 26.41
C PHE A 22 17.39 -19.92 26.50
N ILE A 23 18.07 -18.83 26.11
CA ILE A 23 17.47 -17.49 26.05
C ILE A 23 16.30 -17.45 25.05
N ILE A 24 16.45 -18.08 23.88
CA ILE A 24 15.38 -18.15 22.87
C ILE A 24 14.19 -18.95 23.41
N ILE A 25 14.42 -20.10 24.06
CA ILE A 25 13.35 -20.91 24.67
C ILE A 25 12.62 -20.10 25.75
N LEU A 26 13.35 -19.40 26.62
CA LEU A 26 12.73 -18.53 27.62
C LEU A 26 11.94 -17.40 26.95
N PHE A 27 12.47 -16.77 25.90
CA PHE A 27 11.75 -15.76 25.15
C PHE A 27 10.42 -16.27 24.60
N PHE A 28 10.38 -17.50 24.06
CA PHE A 28 9.14 -18.12 23.59
C PHE A 28 8.22 -18.58 24.71
N GLN A 29 8.73 -19.01 25.86
CA GLN A 29 7.89 -19.36 27.02
C GLN A 29 7.25 -18.12 27.66
N PHE A 30 7.94 -16.98 27.68
CA PHE A 30 7.46 -15.74 28.28
C PHE A 30 6.65 -14.85 27.32
N ASN A 31 6.96 -14.87 26.02
CA ASN A 31 6.31 -14.02 25.01
C ASN A 31 5.50 -14.81 23.96
N GLY A 32 5.49 -16.15 24.03
CA GLY A 32 4.67 -16.98 23.14
C GLY A 32 3.19 -16.94 23.52
N PRO A 33 2.27 -16.99 22.54
CA PRO A 33 0.84 -17.06 22.79
C PRO A 33 0.47 -18.36 23.51
N LYS A 34 -0.28 -18.26 24.61
CA LYS A 34 -0.76 -19.42 25.38
C LYS A 34 -1.88 -20.11 24.61
N THR A 35 -1.61 -21.26 24.00
CA THR A 35 -2.63 -22.13 23.39
C THR A 35 -3.17 -23.11 24.42
N THR A 36 -4.44 -22.95 24.82
CA THR A 36 -5.21 -23.94 25.59
C THR A 36 -5.79 -25.02 24.65
N PRO A 37 -5.65 -26.33 24.95
CA PRO A 37 -6.21 -27.41 24.13
C PRO A 37 -7.60 -27.83 24.65
N THR A 38 -8.54 -28.22 23.77
CA THR A 38 -9.48 -29.37 23.92
C THR A 38 -10.56 -29.36 22.80
N GLU A 39 -10.94 -30.57 22.33
CA GLU A 39 -12.12 -30.96 21.51
C GLU A 39 -12.04 -30.87 19.96
N GLU A 40 -11.37 -31.85 19.32
CA GLU A 40 -11.37 -31.99 17.85
C GLU A 40 -11.93 -33.33 17.30
N GLN A 41 -12.54 -34.21 18.11
CA GLN A 41 -12.89 -35.56 17.61
C GLN A 41 -14.35 -36.01 17.74
N THR A 42 -15.24 -35.25 18.38
CA THR A 42 -16.67 -35.63 18.48
C THR A 42 -17.58 -34.87 17.48
N SER A 43 -17.05 -33.86 16.79
CA SER A 43 -17.82 -32.93 15.94
C SER A 43 -17.98 -33.35 14.47
N LYS A 44 -17.29 -34.42 14.02
CA LYS A 44 -17.26 -34.77 12.58
C LYS A 44 -18.53 -35.48 12.09
N ASP A 45 -19.18 -36.29 12.93
CA ASP A 45 -20.36 -37.07 12.49
C ASP A 45 -21.71 -36.36 12.71
N LEU A 46 -21.77 -35.33 13.56
CA LEU A 46 -22.95 -34.46 13.70
C LEU A 46 -22.98 -33.33 12.64
N ASN A 47 -21.81 -32.93 12.11
CA ASN A 47 -21.73 -31.83 11.15
C ASN A 47 -22.22 -32.17 9.74
N SER A 48 -22.22 -33.43 9.30
CA SER A 48 -22.67 -33.76 7.93
C SER A 48 -24.18 -33.61 7.76
N LYS A 49 -24.98 -33.98 8.77
CA LYS A 49 -26.45 -33.83 8.74
C LYS A 49 -26.90 -32.39 8.96
N GLN A 50 -26.15 -31.61 9.73
CA GLN A 50 -26.43 -30.18 9.93
C GLN A 50 -26.17 -29.36 8.65
N HIS A 51 -25.20 -29.78 7.84
CA HIS A 51 -24.79 -29.04 6.64
C HIS A 51 -25.87 -29.04 5.54
N ASP A 52 -26.64 -30.13 5.40
CA ASP A 52 -27.68 -30.25 4.37
C ASP A 52 -28.97 -29.49 4.74
N GLU A 53 -29.39 -29.53 6.00
CA GLU A 53 -30.52 -28.74 6.53
C GLU A 53 -30.26 -27.23 6.45
N ASN A 54 -29.02 -26.82 6.73
CA ASN A 54 -28.63 -25.42 6.68
C ASN A 54 -28.54 -24.89 5.24
N HIS A 55 -28.10 -25.72 4.28
CA HIS A 55 -28.01 -25.31 2.88
C HIS A 55 -29.40 -25.03 2.28
N LEU A 56 -30.44 -25.76 2.71
CA LEU A 56 -31.82 -25.53 2.27
C LEU A 56 -32.43 -24.26 2.91
N LYS A 57 -32.11 -23.96 4.18
CA LYS A 57 -32.53 -22.72 4.86
C LYS A 57 -31.83 -21.49 4.31
N ILE A 58 -30.54 -21.58 3.96
CA ILE A 58 -29.77 -20.47 3.38
C ILE A 58 -30.33 -20.07 2.00
N LYS A 59 -30.77 -21.03 1.18
CA LYS A 59 -31.31 -20.75 -0.16
C LYS A 59 -32.66 -19.99 -0.14
N LEU A 60 -33.44 -20.14 0.93
CA LEU A 60 -34.70 -19.43 1.13
C LEU A 60 -34.51 -18.05 1.78
N ILE A 61 -33.43 -17.86 2.54
CA ILE A 61 -33.10 -16.57 3.19
C ILE A 61 -32.47 -15.59 2.19
N ASP A 62 -31.71 -16.09 1.20
CA ASP A 62 -30.95 -15.28 0.23
C ASP A 62 -31.82 -14.32 -0.60
N GLN A 63 -33.03 -14.74 -1.01
CA GLN A 63 -33.90 -13.91 -1.85
C GLN A 63 -34.61 -12.77 -1.12
N SER A 64 -34.86 -12.87 0.20
CA SER A 64 -35.54 -11.80 0.95
C SER A 64 -34.58 -10.79 1.60
N GLN A 65 -33.33 -11.20 1.82
CA GLN A 65 -32.34 -10.37 2.53
C GLN A 65 -31.46 -9.55 1.58
N HIS A 66 -31.34 -9.90 0.29
CA HIS A 66 -30.57 -9.10 -0.67
C HIS A 66 -31.07 -7.65 -0.76
N GLU A 67 -32.39 -7.41 -0.78
CA GLU A 67 -32.94 -6.05 -0.83
C GLU A 67 -32.73 -5.24 0.48
N LYS A 68 -32.47 -5.93 1.61
CA LYS A 68 -32.16 -5.32 2.91
C LYS A 68 -30.68 -5.07 3.10
N ILE A 69 -29.81 -5.93 2.58
CA ILE A 69 -28.35 -5.79 2.68
C ILE A 69 -27.87 -4.59 1.85
N ASP A 70 -28.47 -4.35 0.68
CA ASP A 70 -28.19 -3.15 -0.13
C ASP A 70 -28.56 -1.83 0.59
N LYS A 71 -29.45 -1.90 1.59
CA LYS A 71 -29.85 -0.74 2.43
C LYS A 71 -29.00 -0.61 3.71
N ILE A 72 -28.18 -1.61 4.06
CA ILE A 72 -27.34 -1.68 5.27
C ILE A 72 -25.88 -1.32 4.96
N PHE A 73 -25.43 -1.50 3.72
CA PHE A 73 -24.17 -0.89 3.27
C PHE A 73 -24.36 0.62 3.20
N ASP A 74 -24.07 1.29 4.32
CA ASP A 74 -23.75 2.72 4.33
C ASP A 74 -22.80 2.96 3.14
N LYS A 75 -23.23 3.85 2.23
CA LYS A 75 -22.44 4.26 1.08
C LYS A 75 -21.00 4.44 1.56
N PRO A 76 -20.00 3.84 0.89
CA PRO A 76 -18.61 3.98 1.30
C PRO A 76 -18.38 5.47 1.51
N LYS A 77 -17.93 5.83 2.72
CA LYS A 77 -17.70 7.22 3.12
C LYS A 77 -16.93 7.87 1.99
N GLN A 78 -17.64 8.69 1.20
CA GLN A 78 -17.11 9.19 -0.06
C GLN A 78 -15.80 9.88 0.29
N VAL A 79 -14.68 9.37 -0.22
CA VAL A 79 -13.41 10.05 -0.10
C VAL A 79 -13.64 11.35 -0.84
N VAL A 80 -13.90 12.42 -0.09
CA VAL A 80 -14.15 13.73 -0.67
C VAL A 80 -12.83 14.13 -1.29
N ALA A 81 -12.78 14.10 -2.63
CA ALA A 81 -11.64 14.61 -3.36
C ALA A 81 -11.41 16.06 -2.91
N PRO A 82 -10.18 16.46 -2.55
CA PRO A 82 -9.88 17.86 -2.36
C PRO A 82 -10.29 18.65 -3.62
N ASP A 83 -10.77 19.88 -3.45
CA ASP A 83 -11.06 20.78 -4.58
C ASP A 83 -9.77 21.02 -5.35
N ILE A 84 -9.61 20.34 -6.50
CA ILE A 84 -8.45 20.49 -7.37
C ILE A 84 -8.82 21.49 -8.46
N ASP A 85 -8.14 22.64 -8.47
CA ASP A 85 -8.20 23.60 -9.59
C ASP A 85 -7.30 23.12 -10.74
N ASP A 86 -7.81 22.21 -11.55
CA ASP A 86 -7.10 21.66 -12.72
C ASP A 86 -6.96 22.66 -13.88
N ASN A 87 -7.69 23.78 -13.86
CA ASN A 87 -7.83 24.68 -15.01
C ASN A 87 -6.82 25.84 -15.03
N LYS A 88 -5.92 25.92 -14.05
CA LYS A 88 -4.94 27.00 -13.96
C LYS A 88 -3.51 26.48 -14.09
N TYR A 89 -3.10 26.18 -15.33
CA TYR A 89 -1.69 25.96 -15.63
C TYR A 89 -0.88 27.19 -15.18
N ASN A 90 -0.06 27.01 -14.15
CA ASN A 90 0.81 28.05 -13.62
C ASN A 90 2.26 27.61 -13.83
N ALA A 91 2.94 28.22 -14.81
CA ALA A 91 4.35 27.95 -15.10
C ALA A 91 5.30 28.23 -13.91
N ASN A 92 4.83 28.98 -12.91
CA ASN A 92 5.54 29.25 -11.65
C ASN A 92 4.85 28.58 -10.44
N GLY A 93 4.03 27.57 -10.69
CA GLY A 93 3.36 26.79 -9.65
C GLY A 93 4.32 25.93 -8.85
N TYR A 94 3.85 25.46 -7.69
CA TYR A 94 4.60 24.54 -6.84
C TYR A 94 4.96 23.25 -7.62
N GLY A 95 6.23 22.84 -7.54
CA GLY A 95 6.67 21.57 -8.12
C GLY A 95 6.82 21.55 -9.65
N GLU A 96 6.60 22.67 -10.34
CA GLU A 96 6.73 22.77 -11.80
C GLU A 96 8.20 22.61 -12.22
N MET A 97 8.42 21.90 -13.33
CA MET A 97 9.75 21.47 -13.76
C MET A 97 10.52 20.69 -12.69
N GLY A 98 9.81 19.99 -11.80
CA GLY A 98 10.42 19.22 -10.72
C GLY A 98 11.12 20.05 -9.64
N LYS A 99 10.89 21.37 -9.60
CA LYS A 99 11.48 22.25 -8.58
C LYS A 99 11.05 21.83 -7.16
N PRO A 100 11.94 21.94 -6.16
CA PRO A 100 11.58 21.63 -4.79
C PRO A 100 10.53 22.60 -4.25
N VAL A 101 9.59 22.08 -3.47
CA VAL A 101 8.61 22.88 -2.72
C VAL A 101 9.06 22.91 -1.26
N ILE A 102 9.48 24.08 -0.80
CA ILE A 102 9.97 24.27 0.57
C ILE A 102 8.89 24.98 1.37
N ILE A 103 8.40 24.32 2.41
CA ILE A 103 7.37 24.86 3.32
C ILE A 103 8.04 25.24 4.64
N ASP A 104 7.88 26.49 5.04
CA ASP A 104 8.31 26.98 6.35
C ASP A 104 7.20 26.70 7.37
N ARG A 105 7.41 25.69 8.22
CA ARG A 105 6.42 25.24 9.21
C ARG A 105 5.99 26.36 10.18
N ASN A 106 6.86 27.33 10.45
CA ASN A 106 6.56 28.41 11.40
C ASN A 106 5.60 29.45 10.81
N LYS A 107 5.44 29.47 9.49
CA LYS A 107 4.53 30.39 8.77
C LYS A 107 3.16 29.79 8.51
N LEU A 108 2.97 28.50 8.81
CA LEU A 108 1.69 27.82 8.63
C LEU A 108 0.70 28.25 9.70
N SER A 109 -0.56 28.43 9.31
CA SER A 109 -1.65 28.57 10.29
C SER A 109 -1.79 27.28 11.12
N PRO A 110 -2.38 27.33 12.33
CA PRO A 110 -2.60 26.14 13.13
C PRO A 110 -3.37 25.02 12.40
N SER A 111 -4.31 25.39 11.53
CA SER A 111 -5.06 24.46 10.68
C SER A 111 -4.20 23.80 9.60
N GLU A 112 -3.29 24.55 8.97
CA GLU A 112 -2.42 24.02 7.93
C GLU A 112 -1.30 23.17 8.52
N LEU A 113 -0.74 23.58 9.67
CA LEU A 113 0.26 22.80 10.39
C LEU A 113 -0.30 21.42 10.76
N LYS A 114 -1.55 21.36 11.24
CA LYS A 114 -2.25 20.10 11.49
C LYS A 114 -2.36 19.24 10.23
N LYS A 115 -2.75 19.82 9.08
CA LYS A 115 -2.80 19.07 7.80
C LYS A 115 -1.42 18.59 7.35
N TYR A 116 -0.40 19.42 7.54
CA TYR A 116 0.99 19.10 7.22
C TYR A 116 1.47 17.89 8.03
N ASP A 117 1.27 17.91 9.35
CA ASP A 117 1.72 16.84 10.25
C ASP A 117 0.89 15.55 10.02
N GLU A 118 -0.45 15.64 9.98
CA GLU A 118 -1.32 14.48 9.70
C GLU A 118 -1.07 13.85 8.33
N GLY A 119 -0.79 14.67 7.32
CA GLY A 119 -0.49 14.20 5.97
C GLY A 119 0.76 13.33 5.94
N PHE A 120 1.77 13.72 6.72
CA PHE A 120 3.00 12.94 6.87
C PHE A 120 2.80 11.67 7.69
N GLU A 121 2.05 11.74 8.80
CA GLU A 121 1.75 10.55 9.62
C GLU A 121 0.97 9.48 8.85
N LYS A 122 0.00 9.88 8.03
CA LYS A 122 -0.88 8.94 7.29
C LYS A 122 -0.18 8.30 6.08
N ASN A 123 0.69 9.04 5.39
CA ASN A 123 1.22 8.62 4.09
C ASN A 123 2.75 8.41 4.09
N ALA A 124 3.46 8.73 5.17
CA ALA A 124 4.93 8.70 5.28
C ALA A 124 5.68 9.60 4.28
N PHE A 125 4.97 10.54 3.64
CA PHE A 125 5.51 11.64 2.84
C PHE A 125 4.67 12.89 3.03
N SER A 126 5.14 14.06 2.58
CA SER A 126 4.37 15.30 2.72
C SER A 126 3.18 15.33 1.75
N ALA A 127 2.07 14.73 2.16
CA ALA A 127 0.81 14.78 1.41
C ALA A 127 0.32 16.22 1.26
N TYR A 128 0.52 17.06 2.28
CA TYR A 128 0.25 18.51 2.20
C TYR A 128 0.98 19.18 1.03
N VAL A 129 2.27 18.91 0.84
CA VAL A 129 3.01 19.42 -0.32
C VAL A 129 2.50 18.81 -1.63
N SER A 130 2.16 17.51 -1.62
CA SER A 130 1.56 16.87 -2.79
C SER A 130 0.27 17.56 -3.20
N ASP A 131 -0.57 17.97 -2.25
CA ASP A 131 -1.85 18.65 -2.53
C ASP A 131 -1.68 20.06 -3.10
N LEU A 132 -0.56 20.73 -2.80
CA LEU A 132 -0.22 22.03 -3.39
C LEU A 132 0.31 21.93 -4.82
N ILE A 133 0.85 20.77 -5.20
CA ILE A 133 1.41 20.54 -6.52
C ILE A 133 0.28 20.14 -7.48
N PRO A 134 0.13 20.79 -8.65
CA PRO A 134 -0.90 20.44 -9.63
C PRO A 134 -0.86 18.95 -10.04
N ILE A 135 -2.02 18.43 -10.44
CA ILE A 135 -2.11 17.08 -11.02
C ILE A 135 -1.33 17.05 -12.35
N HIS A 136 -1.57 18.03 -13.21
CA HIS A 136 -0.83 18.23 -14.45
C HIS A 136 0.38 19.16 -14.22
N ARG A 137 1.54 18.58 -13.92
CA ARG A 137 2.83 19.32 -13.85
C ARG A 137 3.80 18.85 -14.90
N ASN A 138 4.63 19.75 -15.42
CA ASN A 138 5.71 19.37 -16.32
C ASN A 138 6.95 18.94 -15.54
N LEU A 139 7.73 18.03 -16.14
CA LEU A 139 9.04 17.64 -15.64
C LEU A 139 10.10 17.88 -16.73
N PRO A 140 11.32 18.24 -16.35
CA PRO A 140 12.44 18.30 -17.28
C PRO A 140 12.74 16.90 -17.85
N ASP A 141 13.25 16.88 -19.07
CA ASP A 141 13.76 15.66 -19.68
C ASP A 141 15.22 15.43 -19.29
N GLU A 142 15.42 14.62 -18.25
CA GLU A 142 16.74 14.26 -17.71
C GLU A 142 17.40 13.07 -18.45
N ARG A 143 16.80 12.58 -19.54
CA ARG A 143 17.37 11.46 -20.30
C ARG A 143 18.67 11.88 -20.98
N HIS A 144 19.61 10.94 -21.13
CA HIS A 144 20.84 11.16 -21.89
C HIS A 144 20.52 11.63 -23.33
N PRO A 145 21.27 12.58 -23.92
CA PRO A 145 20.99 13.11 -25.25
C PRO A 145 20.83 12.04 -26.35
N ASP A 146 21.52 10.90 -26.22
CA ASP A 146 21.40 9.80 -27.18
C ASP A 146 20.10 9.02 -27.05
N CYS A 147 19.49 8.94 -25.86
CA CYS A 147 18.15 8.37 -25.69
C CYS A 147 17.09 9.16 -26.46
N ARG A 148 17.28 10.47 -26.62
CA ARG A 148 16.37 11.34 -27.38
C ARG A 148 16.43 11.09 -28.88
N LYS A 149 17.54 10.58 -29.39
CA LYS A 149 17.76 10.30 -30.81
C LYS A 149 17.32 8.88 -31.22
N LEU A 150 16.93 8.05 -30.26
CA LEU A 150 16.49 6.69 -30.55
C LEU A 150 15.15 6.74 -31.30
N GLU A 151 15.14 6.17 -32.48
CA GLU A 151 13.93 5.95 -33.25
C GLU A 151 13.43 4.52 -33.02
N TYR A 152 12.15 4.40 -32.65
CA TYR A 152 11.49 3.12 -32.45
C TYR A 152 10.62 2.82 -33.66
N LYS A 153 10.61 1.56 -34.11
CA LYS A 153 9.63 1.11 -35.10
C LYS A 153 8.23 1.23 -34.50
N ALA A 154 7.23 1.53 -35.34
CA ALA A 154 5.83 1.54 -34.91
C ALA A 154 5.48 0.19 -34.27
N LEU A 155 5.06 0.22 -33.01
CA LEU A 155 4.60 -0.97 -32.29
C LEU A 155 3.11 -1.13 -32.53
N SER A 156 2.68 -2.36 -32.83
CA SER A 156 1.26 -2.73 -32.96
C SER A 156 0.67 -3.31 -31.68
N ILE A 157 1.51 -3.52 -30.65
CA ILE A 157 1.09 -4.11 -29.37
C ILE A 157 0.64 -2.99 -28.45
N THR A 158 -0.54 -3.13 -27.88
CA THR A 158 -1.07 -2.27 -26.82
C THR A 158 -0.70 -2.80 -25.43
N ALA A 159 -0.62 -1.94 -24.44
CA ALA A 159 -0.38 -2.27 -23.04
C ALA A 159 -1.56 -1.84 -22.15
N SER A 160 -1.87 -2.67 -21.16
CA SER A 160 -2.76 -2.34 -20.05
C SER A 160 -1.89 -2.00 -18.82
N VAL A 161 -2.18 -0.90 -18.15
CA VAL A 161 -1.45 -0.47 -16.94
C VAL A 161 -2.26 -0.85 -15.72
N VAL A 162 -1.70 -1.68 -14.84
CA VAL A 162 -2.33 -2.09 -13.58
C VAL A 162 -1.66 -1.35 -12.43
N MET A 163 -2.43 -0.56 -11.66
CA MET A 163 -1.95 0.19 -10.50
C MET A 163 -2.62 -0.31 -9.23
N CYS A 164 -1.94 -1.17 -8.48
CA CYS A 164 -2.43 -1.58 -7.16
C CYS A 164 -2.21 -0.44 -6.16
N PHE A 165 -3.28 -0.01 -5.47
CA PHE A 165 -3.19 1.01 -4.43
C PHE A 165 -3.87 0.55 -3.14
N HIS A 166 -3.38 1.03 -2.00
CA HIS A 166 -4.00 0.81 -0.70
C HIS A 166 -3.85 2.07 0.14
N ASN A 167 -4.98 2.73 0.45
CA ASN A 167 -5.00 3.98 1.22
C ASN A 167 -4.00 5.04 0.71
N GLU A 168 -3.82 5.13 -0.62
CA GLU A 168 -2.91 6.08 -1.26
C GLU A 168 -3.45 7.52 -1.15
N ALA A 169 -2.55 8.50 -1.09
CA ALA A 169 -2.96 9.90 -1.11
C ALA A 169 -3.59 10.25 -2.47
N TRP A 170 -4.75 10.89 -2.44
CA TRP A 170 -5.56 11.17 -3.64
C TRP A 170 -4.79 11.89 -4.75
N THR A 171 -4.08 12.97 -4.42
CA THR A 171 -3.33 13.78 -5.37
C THR A 171 -2.11 13.04 -5.94
N THR A 172 -1.50 12.15 -5.17
CA THR A 172 -0.41 11.28 -5.63
C THR A 172 -0.91 10.22 -6.62
N LEU A 173 -2.04 9.57 -6.31
CA LEU A 173 -2.65 8.59 -7.19
C LEU A 173 -3.08 9.22 -8.52
N LEU A 174 -3.81 10.34 -8.47
CA LEU A 174 -4.24 11.04 -9.68
C LEU A 174 -3.07 11.52 -10.53
N ARG A 175 -2.03 12.10 -9.92
CA ARG A 175 -0.83 12.52 -10.64
C ARG A 175 -0.14 11.35 -11.35
N SER A 176 -0.20 10.15 -10.77
CA SER A 176 0.34 8.93 -11.39
C SER A 176 -0.50 8.49 -12.60
N ILE A 177 -1.83 8.50 -12.46
CA ILE A 177 -2.78 8.18 -13.55
C ILE A 177 -2.61 9.17 -14.71
N HIS A 178 -2.64 10.47 -14.43
CA HIS A 178 -2.47 11.51 -15.44
C HIS A 178 -1.09 11.48 -16.08
N SER A 179 -0.03 11.17 -15.33
CA SER A 179 1.30 10.98 -15.92
C SER A 179 1.33 9.81 -16.91
N VAL A 180 0.57 8.74 -16.69
CA VAL A 180 0.48 7.64 -17.65
C VAL A 180 -0.28 8.09 -18.90
N ILE A 181 -1.40 8.80 -18.73
CA ILE A 181 -2.21 9.30 -19.85
C ILE A 181 -1.41 10.29 -20.71
N ASP A 182 -0.76 11.27 -20.09
CA ASP A 182 -0.09 12.37 -20.78
C ASP A 182 1.22 11.95 -21.45
N ARG A 183 1.90 10.92 -20.93
CA ARG A 183 3.24 10.50 -21.40
C ARG A 183 3.26 9.20 -22.18
N SER A 184 2.13 8.52 -22.31
CA SER A 184 2.01 7.32 -23.13
C SER A 184 1.37 7.67 -24.48
N PRO A 185 1.91 7.20 -25.61
CA PRO A 185 1.25 7.36 -26.90
C PRO A 185 -0.16 6.75 -26.87
N PRO A 186 -1.23 7.49 -27.28
CA PRO A 186 -2.62 7.03 -27.12
C PRO A 186 -2.95 5.70 -27.81
N HIS A 187 -2.25 5.36 -28.88
CA HIS A 187 -2.44 4.10 -29.60
C HIS A 187 -1.82 2.88 -28.90
N LEU A 188 -0.94 3.09 -27.91
CA LEU A 188 -0.32 2.01 -27.14
C LEU A 188 -1.03 1.77 -25.81
N LEU A 189 -1.73 2.76 -25.25
CA LEU A 189 -2.42 2.64 -23.97
C LEU A 189 -3.84 2.10 -24.17
N LYS A 190 -4.08 0.85 -23.77
CA LYS A 190 -5.39 0.22 -23.90
C LYS A 190 -6.35 0.61 -22.78
N GLU A 191 -5.90 0.46 -21.53
CA GLU A 191 -6.70 0.68 -20.33
C GLU A 191 -5.79 0.89 -19.11
N ILE A 192 -6.34 1.53 -18.08
CA ILE A 192 -5.74 1.65 -16.74
C ILE A 192 -6.67 0.93 -15.77
N ILE A 193 -6.16 -0.07 -15.07
CA ILE A 193 -6.87 -0.88 -14.08
C ILE A 193 -6.35 -0.47 -12.70
N LEU A 194 -7.26 -0.04 -11.83
CA LEU A 194 -6.98 0.38 -10.45
C LEU A 194 -7.50 -0.68 -9.47
#